data_AF-A0A9W9KQD3-F1
#
_entry.id   AF-A0A9W9KQD3-F1
#
_cell.length_a   1.000
_cell.length_b   1.000
_cell.length_c   1.000
_cell.angle_alpha   90.00
_cell.angle_beta   90.00
_cell.angle_gamma   90.00
#
_symmetry.space_group_name_H-M   'P 1'
#
loop_
_entity.id
_entity.type
_entity.pdbx_description
1 polymer ?
#
loop_
_entity_poly.entity_id
_entity_poly.type
_entity_poly.pdbx_seq_one_letter_code
_entity_poly.pdbx_strand_id
1 'polypeptide(L)'
;MNTKNLGKASRKLKRSYQDSTTTDADPVNPSVSDSHSTRPRIPGGSDETAVNLPDYILGIDFGTTMTSISYLRLDSSEFSRTAVPSQIKFITQWPGAGQYRNTGEVPSEVIYIDGNMHWGYEAQERLKDYQQKCRPIDGGPKVLRFMKILLANDKSKGARPEGIRLREVREALETLGKSVRDVVEDYLTAVLREAKEFLKKHEEFEGREKVEFSMSVPAGWPMEATWILQAIIEGATKEIGFGRLEPLFIINEPEAASAFTLDAEVAASKTEVSHRESSFRLIRC
;
A
#
# COMPACT_ATOMS: atom_id res chain seq x y z
N MET A 1 -7.28 -6.67 58.91
CA MET A 1 -6.35 -7.83 58.92
C MET A 1 -6.26 -8.39 57.50
N ASN A 2 -5.03 -8.52 56.98
CA ASN A 2 -4.49 -9.17 55.75
C ASN A 2 -5.24 -8.97 54.41
N THR A 3 -4.79 -8.21 53.41
CA THR A 3 -3.54 -8.13 52.59
C THR A 3 -3.26 -9.25 51.58
N LYS A 4 -3.44 -8.87 50.29
CA LYS A 4 -2.63 -9.14 49.08
C LYS A 4 -2.67 -10.53 48.42
N ASN A 5 -3.16 -10.56 47.18
CA ASN A 5 -2.38 -11.13 46.07
C ASN A 5 -2.82 -10.55 44.71
N LEU A 6 -1.93 -9.74 44.13
CA LEU A 6 -1.95 -9.20 42.77
C LEU A 6 -0.49 -9.23 42.32
N GLY A 7 -0.15 -9.97 41.26
CA GLY A 7 1.19 -9.87 40.70
C GLY A 7 1.65 -11.00 39.78
N LYS A 8 1.76 -10.64 38.49
CA LYS A 8 2.88 -10.94 37.59
C LYS A 8 3.00 -12.38 37.05
N ALA A 9 2.56 -12.55 35.80
CA ALA A 9 3.17 -13.48 34.86
C ALA A 9 3.58 -12.69 33.61
N SER A 10 4.85 -12.26 33.57
CA SER A 10 5.51 -11.73 32.39
C SER A 10 6.99 -12.07 32.50
N ARG A 11 7.56 -12.51 31.38
CA ARG A 11 9.00 -12.76 31.12
C ARG A 11 9.54 -14.08 31.67
N LYS A 12 9.91 -14.98 30.75
CA LYS A 12 11.25 -15.59 30.64
C LYS A 12 11.21 -16.70 29.59
N LEU A 13 11.83 -16.48 28.44
CA LEU A 13 12.55 -17.52 27.71
C LEU A 13 13.44 -16.86 26.66
N LYS A 14 14.68 -16.58 27.05
CA LYS A 14 15.79 -16.31 26.15
C LYS A 14 16.99 -17.11 26.66
N ARG A 15 17.59 -17.86 25.72
CA ARG A 15 18.99 -18.29 25.66
C ARG A 15 19.38 -19.56 26.43
N SER A 16 19.76 -20.59 25.66
CA SER A 16 21.15 -21.07 25.52
C SER A 16 21.19 -22.59 25.39
N TYR A 17 21.70 -23.10 24.27
CA TYR A 17 22.21 -24.47 24.17
C TYR A 17 23.51 -24.44 23.35
N GLN A 18 24.62 -24.46 24.06
CA GLN A 18 25.92 -24.97 23.64
C GLN A 18 26.51 -25.58 24.91
N ASP A 19 26.79 -26.89 24.91
CA ASP A 19 28.15 -27.43 24.97
C ASP A 19 28.09 -28.96 25.18
N SER A 20 28.81 -29.71 24.34
CA SER A 20 29.34 -31.03 24.71
C SER A 20 30.47 -31.36 23.76
N THR A 21 31.69 -31.27 24.29
CA THR A 21 32.97 -31.64 23.71
C THR A 21 33.46 -32.96 24.31
N THR A 22 33.99 -33.87 23.47
CA THR A 22 35.21 -34.69 23.67
C THR A 22 35.47 -35.55 22.42
N THR A 23 36.48 -35.22 21.60
CA THR A 23 37.86 -35.79 21.48
C THR A 23 37.97 -37.06 20.63
N ASP A 24 38.61 -36.96 19.46
CA ASP A 24 39.85 -37.69 19.15
C ASP A 24 40.52 -37.13 17.88
N ALA A 25 41.86 -37.20 17.87
CA ALA A 25 42.77 -36.48 16.97
C ALA A 25 43.29 -37.35 15.82
N ASP A 26 43.61 -36.73 14.68
CA ASP A 26 44.74 -37.08 13.81
C ASP A 26 45.15 -35.87 12.94
N PRO A 27 46.46 -35.62 12.70
CA PRO A 27 46.92 -34.41 12.01
C PRO A 27 47.12 -34.67 10.51
N VAL A 28 46.51 -33.85 9.65
CA VAL A 28 46.78 -33.87 8.20
C VAL A 28 47.51 -32.59 7.79
N ASN A 29 48.73 -32.76 7.29
CA ASN A 29 49.60 -31.71 6.72
C ASN A 29 48.97 -31.06 5.47
N PRO A 30 49.22 -29.76 5.21
CA PRO A 30 48.79 -29.11 3.99
C PRO A 30 49.78 -29.39 2.85
N SER A 31 49.34 -30.15 1.84
CA SER A 31 50.09 -30.32 0.59
C SER A 31 49.55 -29.32 -0.45
N VAL A 32 50.44 -28.42 -0.87
CA VAL A 32 50.25 -27.49 -1.98
C VAL A 32 50.29 -28.29 -3.29
N SER A 33 49.29 -28.11 -4.15
CA SER A 33 49.44 -28.41 -5.58
C SER A 33 48.88 -27.26 -6.41
N ASP A 34 49.80 -26.51 -7.02
CA ASP A 34 49.52 -25.55 -8.06
C ASP A 34 49.00 -26.28 -9.29
N SER A 35 47.78 -25.94 -9.72
CA SER A 35 47.32 -26.23 -11.07
C SER A 35 46.56 -25.02 -11.60
N HIS A 36 47.00 -24.58 -12.77
CA HIS A 36 46.59 -23.36 -13.47
C HIS A 36 45.07 -23.24 -13.65
N SER A 37 44.40 -22.55 -12.73
CA SER A 37 43.05 -22.05 -12.94
C SER A 37 43.13 -20.74 -13.73
N THR A 38 42.90 -20.83 -15.03
CA THR A 38 42.74 -19.67 -15.90
C THR A 38 41.46 -18.96 -15.49
N ARG A 39 41.61 -17.90 -14.68
CA ARG A 39 40.54 -16.99 -14.29
C ARG A 39 39.83 -16.48 -15.56
N PRO A 40 38.51 -16.66 -15.73
CA PRO A 40 37.79 -16.08 -16.85
C PRO A 40 37.97 -14.56 -16.80
N ARG A 41 38.56 -14.00 -17.85
CA ARG A 41 38.59 -12.55 -18.05
C ARG A 41 37.15 -12.08 -18.22
N ILE A 42 36.64 -11.29 -17.27
CA ILE A 42 35.42 -10.51 -17.46
C ILE A 42 35.69 -9.58 -18.64
N PRO A 43 34.97 -9.70 -19.77
CA PRO A 43 35.06 -8.70 -20.83
C PRO A 43 34.56 -7.38 -20.25
N GLY A 44 35.38 -6.34 -20.35
CA GLY A 44 34.96 -4.97 -20.12
C GLY A 44 33.89 -4.61 -21.15
N GLY A 45 32.64 -4.81 -20.77
CA GLY A 45 31.47 -4.31 -21.46
C GLY A 45 30.98 -3.09 -20.71
N SER A 46 31.24 -1.92 -21.28
CA SER A 46 30.41 -0.73 -21.07
C SER A 46 29.02 -1.03 -21.61
N ASP A 47 28.18 -1.62 -20.77
CA ASP A 47 26.73 -1.59 -20.97
C ASP A 47 26.13 -1.23 -19.61
N GLU A 48 26.10 0.08 -19.35
CA GLU A 48 25.22 0.63 -18.35
C GLU A 48 23.81 0.36 -18.88
N THR A 49 23.29 -0.85 -18.64
CA THR A 49 21.94 -1.24 -19.05
C THR A 49 21.02 -0.16 -18.51
N ALA A 50 20.47 0.67 -19.41
CA ALA A 50 19.55 1.73 -19.04
C ALA A 50 18.51 1.12 -18.10
N VAL A 51 18.54 1.55 -16.83
CA VAL A 51 17.63 0.99 -15.83
C VAL A 51 16.23 1.29 -16.33
N ASN A 52 15.49 0.24 -16.67
CA ASN A 52 14.15 0.35 -17.20
C ASN A 52 13.20 0.75 -16.07
N LEU A 53 13.24 2.03 -15.70
CA LEU A 53 12.43 2.59 -14.63
C LEU A 53 11.00 2.84 -15.10
N PRO A 54 10.02 2.79 -14.17
CA PRO A 54 8.69 3.27 -14.47
C PRO A 54 8.72 4.79 -14.72
N ASP A 55 7.78 5.29 -15.51
CA ASP A 55 7.57 6.73 -15.69
C ASP A 55 6.81 7.32 -14.48
N TYR A 56 5.93 6.52 -13.88
CA TYR A 56 5.17 6.86 -12.68
C TYR A 56 5.19 5.73 -11.65
N ILE A 57 5.42 6.09 -10.38
CA ILE A 57 5.19 5.21 -9.23
C ILE A 57 3.95 5.73 -8.50
N LEU A 58 2.95 4.87 -8.29
CA LEU A 58 1.73 5.20 -7.57
C LEU A 58 1.66 4.43 -6.26
N GLY A 59 1.58 5.14 -5.14
CA GLY A 59 1.32 4.57 -3.82
C GLY A 59 -0.19 4.46 -3.58
N ILE A 60 -0.70 3.25 -3.32
CA ILE A 60 -2.11 3.02 -2.98
C ILE A 60 -2.19 2.59 -1.51
N ASP A 61 -2.86 3.41 -0.69
CA ASP A 61 -3.34 3.01 0.62
C ASP A 61 -4.85 2.78 0.55
N PHE A 62 -5.25 1.53 0.29
CA PHE A 62 -6.64 1.12 0.38
C PHE A 62 -6.99 0.91 1.85
N GLY A 63 -7.25 1.96 2.61
CA GLY A 63 -7.61 1.85 4.02
C GLY A 63 -9.03 1.31 4.24
N THR A 64 -9.32 0.92 5.48
CA THR A 64 -10.65 0.39 5.85
C THR A 64 -11.75 1.45 5.77
N THR A 65 -11.40 2.71 6.05
CA THR A 65 -12.35 3.84 6.10
C THR A 65 -12.13 4.84 4.96
N MET A 66 -10.86 5.11 4.63
CA MET A 66 -10.45 6.05 3.59
C MET A 66 -9.44 5.35 2.68
N THR A 67 -9.40 5.76 1.42
CA THR A 67 -8.41 5.36 0.43
C THR A 67 -7.65 6.60 -0.01
N SER A 68 -6.35 6.49 -0.22
CA SER A 68 -5.54 7.55 -0.81
C SER A 68 -4.65 7.01 -1.92
N ILE A 69 -4.30 7.90 -2.86
CA ILE A 69 -3.31 7.63 -3.89
C ILE A 69 -2.27 8.75 -3.87
N SER A 70 -1.02 8.36 -3.63
CA SER A 70 0.14 9.19 -3.85
C SER A 70 0.82 8.82 -5.16
N TYR A 71 1.59 9.74 -5.73
CA TYR A 71 2.34 9.46 -6.94
C TYR A 71 3.64 10.24 -7.00
N LEU A 72 4.59 9.64 -7.71
CA LEU A 72 5.86 10.24 -8.08
C LEU A 72 6.03 10.06 -9.59
N ARG A 73 6.22 11.18 -10.29
CA ARG A 73 6.62 11.17 -11.69
C ARG A 73 8.15 11.12 -11.75
N LEU A 74 8.68 10.14 -12.46
CA LEU A 74 10.12 10.01 -12.67
C LEU A 74 10.49 10.67 -14.00
N ASP A 75 11.28 11.75 -13.92
CA ASP A 75 11.93 12.27 -15.11
C ASP A 75 13.20 11.46 -15.37
N SER A 76 13.27 10.84 -16.55
CA SER A 76 14.41 10.06 -17.03
C SER A 76 15.75 10.82 -17.00
N SER A 77 15.73 12.16 -16.94
CA SER A 77 16.92 12.99 -17.02
C SER A 77 17.58 13.36 -15.67
N GLU A 78 16.88 13.23 -14.53
CA GLU A 78 17.38 13.66 -13.21
C GLU A 78 17.21 12.62 -12.10
N PHE A 79 17.22 11.33 -12.44
CA PHE A 79 16.94 10.30 -11.43
C PHE A 79 18.05 10.17 -10.39
N SER A 80 17.74 10.57 -9.16
CA SER A 80 18.38 10.05 -7.95
C SER A 80 17.43 9.02 -7.35
N ARG A 81 17.90 7.80 -7.02
CA ARG A 81 17.11 6.71 -6.42
C ARG A 81 16.43 7.07 -5.10
N THR A 82 16.72 8.24 -4.55
CA THR A 82 16.13 8.76 -3.33
C THR A 82 15.13 9.85 -3.69
N ALA A 83 13.85 9.49 -3.74
CA ALA A 83 12.79 10.47 -3.81
C ALA A 83 12.83 11.33 -2.54
N VAL A 84 12.83 12.65 -2.69
CA VAL A 84 12.65 13.55 -1.55
C VAL A 84 11.16 13.57 -1.23
N PRO A 85 10.72 13.49 0.05
CA PRO A 85 9.30 13.48 0.40
C PRO A 85 8.48 14.62 -0.21
N SER A 86 9.10 15.78 -0.50
CA SER A 86 8.47 16.93 -1.16
C SER A 86 8.10 16.69 -2.63
N GLN A 87 8.67 15.67 -3.28
CA GLN A 87 8.35 15.29 -4.66
C GLN A 87 7.14 14.36 -4.75
N ILE A 88 6.73 13.75 -3.63
CA ILE A 88 5.56 12.87 -3.56
C ILE A 88 4.31 13.75 -3.57
N LYS A 89 3.49 13.59 -4.61
CA LYS A 89 2.22 14.30 -4.79
C LYS A 89 1.05 13.36 -4.46
N PHE A 90 -0.15 13.93 -4.31
CA PHE A 90 -1.36 13.19 -3.98
C PHE A 90 -2.50 13.49 -4.94
N ILE A 91 -3.35 12.50 -5.19
CA ILE A 91 -4.64 12.71 -5.85
C ILE A 91 -5.58 13.36 -4.84
N THR A 92 -6.06 14.56 -5.14
CA THR A 92 -6.86 15.38 -4.20
C THR A 92 -8.29 15.64 -4.68
N GLN A 93 -8.51 15.75 -5.99
CA GLN A 93 -9.80 16.17 -6.56
C GLN A 93 -10.72 14.99 -6.83
N TRP A 94 -11.27 14.40 -5.76
CA TRP A 94 -12.22 13.29 -5.86
C TRP A 94 -13.64 13.76 -6.23
N PRO A 95 -14.40 12.98 -7.03
CA PRO A 95 -15.80 13.27 -7.32
C PRO A 95 -16.64 13.39 -6.03
N GLY A 96 -17.57 14.34 -6.00
CA GLY A 96 -18.45 14.55 -4.84
C GLY A 96 -17.76 15.11 -3.58
N ALA A 97 -16.45 15.33 -3.58
CA ALA A 97 -15.72 15.72 -2.37
C ALA A 97 -16.16 17.07 -1.76
N GLY A 98 -16.75 17.97 -2.56
CA GLY A 98 -17.25 19.26 -2.08
C GLY A 98 -16.19 20.04 -1.29
N GLN A 99 -16.42 20.24 0.02
CA GLN A 99 -15.47 20.92 0.92
C GLN A 99 -14.20 20.10 1.23
N TYR A 100 -14.19 18.80 0.94
CA TYR A 100 -13.07 17.89 1.18
C TYR A 100 -12.14 17.70 -0.03
N ARG A 101 -12.28 18.53 -1.09
CA ARG A 101 -11.52 18.42 -2.37
C ARG A 101 -9.98 18.49 -2.26
N ASN A 102 -9.42 18.71 -1.06
CA ASN A 102 -7.98 18.84 -0.81
C ASN A 102 -7.47 17.91 0.30
N THR A 103 -8.26 16.96 0.78
CA THR A 103 -7.82 16.04 1.85
C THR A 103 -6.82 14.99 1.36
N GLY A 104 -6.78 14.72 0.05
CA GLY A 104 -5.93 13.65 -0.52
C GLY A 104 -6.52 12.25 -0.37
N GLU A 105 -7.70 12.14 0.23
CA GLU A 105 -8.34 10.87 0.56
C GLU A 105 -9.80 10.83 0.11
N VAL A 106 -10.30 9.63 -0.15
CA VAL A 106 -11.69 9.35 -0.53
C VAL A 106 -12.27 8.24 0.36
N PRO A 107 -13.54 8.29 0.80
CA PRO A 107 -14.12 7.23 1.61
C PRO A 107 -14.08 5.84 0.94
N SER A 108 -13.63 4.83 1.68
CA SER A 108 -13.69 3.40 1.30
C SER A 108 -15.11 2.84 1.46
N GLU A 109 -16.05 3.44 0.73
CA GLU A 109 -17.47 3.21 0.83
C GLU A 109 -18.12 3.06 -0.55
N VAL A 110 -19.01 2.09 -0.67
CA VAL A 110 -19.84 1.85 -1.86
C VAL A 110 -21.30 1.75 -1.45
N ILE A 111 -22.19 2.28 -2.27
CA ILE A 111 -23.64 2.09 -2.16
C ILE A 111 -24.20 1.64 -3.50
N TYR A 112 -25.08 0.65 -3.46
CA TYR A 112 -25.88 0.26 -4.62
C TYR A 112 -27.32 0.71 -4.45
N ILE A 113 -27.82 1.45 -5.43
CA ILE A 113 -29.22 1.91 -5.50
C ILE A 113 -29.76 1.53 -6.88
N ASP A 114 -30.80 0.70 -6.91
CA ASP A 114 -31.42 0.22 -8.16
C ASP A 114 -30.40 -0.37 -9.16
N GLY A 115 -29.41 -1.10 -8.64
CA GLY A 115 -28.32 -1.70 -9.42
C GLY A 115 -27.17 -0.76 -9.81
N ASN A 116 -27.31 0.55 -9.57
CA ASN A 116 -26.27 1.53 -9.87
C ASN A 116 -25.32 1.67 -8.67
N MET A 117 -24.02 1.59 -8.95
CA MET A 117 -22.98 1.81 -7.97
C MET A 117 -22.68 3.31 -7.81
N HIS A 118 -22.65 3.78 -6.57
CA HIS A 118 -22.01 5.04 -6.20
C HIS A 118 -20.93 4.75 -5.15
N TRP A 119 -19.88 5.57 -5.11
CA TRP A 119 -18.70 5.29 -4.28
C TRP A 119 -18.14 6.57 -3.67
N GLY A 120 -17.26 6.43 -2.69
CA GLY A 120 -16.56 7.58 -2.09
C GLY A 120 -17.51 8.61 -1.50
N TYR A 121 -17.26 9.89 -1.80
CA TYR A 121 -18.11 10.98 -1.34
C TYR A 121 -19.50 10.96 -1.98
N GLU A 122 -19.62 10.52 -3.24
CA GLU A 122 -20.92 10.40 -3.90
C GLU A 122 -21.82 9.39 -3.17
N ALA A 123 -21.26 8.25 -2.70
CA ALA A 123 -22.03 7.28 -1.93
C ALA A 123 -22.70 7.91 -0.70
N GLN A 124 -21.97 8.77 0.01
CA GLN A 124 -22.46 9.45 1.21
C GLN A 124 -23.54 10.49 0.89
N GLU A 125 -23.38 11.22 -0.21
CA GLU A 125 -24.39 12.17 -0.69
C GLU A 125 -25.68 11.45 -1.08
N ARG A 126 -25.58 10.39 -1.87
CA ARG A 126 -26.72 9.58 -2.32
C ARG A 126 -27.47 8.93 -1.16
N LEU A 127 -26.75 8.46 -0.14
CA LEU A 127 -27.37 7.88 1.04
C LEU A 127 -28.17 8.92 1.84
N LYS A 128 -27.63 10.13 2.04
CA LYS A 128 -28.33 11.23 2.71
C LYS A 128 -29.60 11.62 1.95
N ASP A 129 -29.48 11.73 0.63
CA ASP A 129 -30.58 12.01 -0.28
C ASP A 129 -31.70 10.98 -0.19
N TYR A 130 -31.34 9.69 -0.16
CA TYR A 130 -32.30 8.59 -0.02
C TYR A 130 -33.02 8.64 1.33
N GLN A 131 -32.27 8.84 2.41
CA GLN A 131 -32.81 8.90 3.78
C GLN A 131 -33.80 10.07 3.96
N GLN A 132 -33.48 11.24 3.41
CA GLN A 132 -34.37 12.41 3.48
C GLN A 132 -35.66 12.21 2.68
N LYS A 133 -35.62 11.45 1.58
CA LYS A 133 -36.78 11.21 0.72
C LYS A 133 -37.71 10.10 1.25
N CYS A 134 -37.44 9.54 2.43
CA CYS A 134 -38.25 8.52 3.14
C CYS A 134 -38.82 7.42 2.23
N ARG A 135 -38.07 6.96 1.21
CA ARG A 135 -38.58 5.96 0.26
C ARG A 135 -38.65 4.58 0.94
N PRO A 136 -39.84 4.05 1.29
CA PRO A 136 -39.98 2.73 1.85
C PRO A 136 -40.31 1.80 0.69
N ILE A 137 -39.28 1.19 0.09
CA ILE A 137 -39.50 0.14 -0.91
C ILE A 137 -38.53 -1.00 -0.59
N ASP A 138 -39.03 -2.22 -0.72
CA ASP A 138 -38.22 -3.42 -0.81
C ASP A 138 -37.06 -3.20 -1.79
N GLY A 139 -35.84 -3.57 -1.37
CA GLY A 139 -34.64 -3.35 -2.19
C GLY A 139 -33.92 -2.01 -1.98
N GLY A 140 -34.18 -1.30 -0.86
CA GLY A 140 -33.46 -0.07 -0.48
C GLY A 140 -31.91 -0.19 -0.48
N PRO A 141 -31.19 0.94 -0.33
CA PRO A 141 -29.76 1.06 -0.61
C PRO A 141 -28.93 -0.01 0.08
N LYS A 142 -28.01 -0.61 -0.66
CA LYS A 142 -27.04 -1.58 -0.13
C LYS A 142 -25.73 -0.87 0.13
N VAL A 143 -25.50 -0.54 1.41
CA VAL A 143 -24.32 0.20 1.86
C VAL A 143 -23.22 -0.78 2.27
N LEU A 144 -22.05 -0.62 1.68
CA LEU A 144 -20.88 -1.46 1.90
C LEU A 144 -19.73 -0.58 2.40
N ARG A 145 -19.47 -0.67 3.70
CA ARG A 145 -18.35 -0.02 4.41
C ARG A 145 -17.47 -1.09 5.04
N PHE A 146 -16.23 -0.75 5.39
CA PHE A 146 -15.30 -1.69 6.03
C PHE A 146 -15.03 -2.96 5.19
N MET A 147 -15.28 -2.91 3.88
CA MET A 147 -15.18 -4.07 2.98
C MET A 147 -13.77 -4.68 2.91
N LYS A 148 -12.71 -3.87 3.14
CA LYS A 148 -11.33 -4.34 3.28
C LYS A 148 -11.20 -5.47 4.31
N ILE A 149 -11.92 -5.39 5.44
CA ILE A 149 -11.84 -6.38 6.51
C ILE A 149 -12.32 -7.76 6.02
N LEU A 150 -13.29 -7.77 5.10
CA LEU A 150 -13.89 -9.00 4.59
C LEU A 150 -13.00 -9.74 3.57
N LEU A 151 -11.96 -9.09 3.02
CA LEU A 151 -10.97 -9.74 2.15
C LEU A 151 -10.12 -10.78 2.89
N ALA A 152 -9.84 -10.53 4.17
CA ALA A 152 -9.03 -11.43 5.01
C ALA A 152 -9.87 -12.45 5.79
N ASN A 153 -11.19 -12.31 5.78
CA ASN A 153 -12.06 -13.03 6.70
C ASN A 153 -12.75 -14.20 5.99
N ASP A 154 -12.04 -15.33 5.92
CA ASP A 154 -12.64 -16.60 5.54
C ASP A 154 -13.51 -17.13 6.70
N LYS A 155 -14.80 -17.34 6.42
CA LYS A 155 -15.78 -17.89 7.37
C LYS A 155 -15.33 -19.26 7.93
N SER A 156 -14.38 -19.95 7.30
CA SER A 156 -13.89 -21.27 7.68
C SER A 156 -13.00 -21.30 8.93
N LYS A 157 -12.37 -20.18 9.34
CA LYS A 157 -11.37 -20.17 10.43
C LYS A 157 -11.89 -19.51 11.71
N GLY A 158 -12.88 -20.15 12.36
CA GLY A 158 -13.19 -19.97 13.80
C GLY A 158 -13.14 -18.53 14.33
N ALA A 159 -13.65 -17.56 13.57
CA ALA A 159 -13.46 -16.15 13.85
C ALA A 159 -14.24 -15.69 15.09
N ARG A 160 -13.71 -14.68 15.80
CA ARG A 160 -14.43 -13.94 16.85
C ARG A 160 -15.83 -13.52 16.36
N PRO A 161 -16.81 -13.33 17.28
CA PRO A 161 -18.14 -12.86 16.91
C PRO A 161 -18.05 -11.64 15.98
N GLU A 162 -18.60 -11.81 14.79
CA GLU A 162 -18.60 -10.78 13.76
C GLU A 162 -19.41 -9.57 14.28
N GLY A 163 -18.82 -8.38 14.24
CA GLY A 163 -19.50 -7.16 14.68
C GLY A 163 -20.72 -6.87 13.80
N ILE A 164 -21.76 -6.25 14.39
CA ILE A 164 -23.06 -5.97 13.72
C ILE A 164 -22.85 -5.34 12.33
N ARG A 165 -21.92 -4.39 12.21
CA ARG A 165 -21.60 -3.70 10.94
C ARG A 165 -21.14 -4.65 9.83
N LEU A 166 -20.35 -5.68 10.14
CA LEU A 166 -19.87 -6.63 9.13
C LEU A 166 -20.98 -7.60 8.70
N ARG A 167 -21.93 -7.90 9.59
CA ARG A 167 -23.12 -8.68 9.26
C ARG A 167 -24.00 -7.95 8.25
N GLU A 168 -24.28 -6.67 8.48
CA GLU A 168 -25.04 -5.82 7.55
C GLU A 168 -24.40 -5.79 6.16
N VAL A 169 -23.07 -5.69 6.10
CA VAL A 169 -22.30 -5.73 4.83
C VAL A 169 -22.46 -7.08 4.13
N ARG A 170 -22.43 -8.20 4.87
CA ARG A 170 -22.67 -9.53 4.28
C ARG A 170 -24.09 -9.71 3.77
N GLU A 171 -25.10 -9.28 4.52
CA GLU A 171 -26.50 -9.33 4.08
C GLU A 171 -26.72 -8.48 2.82
N ALA A 172 -26.05 -7.32 2.74
CA ALA A 172 -26.06 -6.48 1.56
C ALA A 172 -25.40 -7.18 0.35
N LEU A 173 -24.25 -7.85 0.54
CA LEU A 173 -23.58 -8.64 -0.50
C LEU A 173 -24.46 -9.80 -1.00
N GLU A 174 -25.08 -10.54 -0.08
CA GLU A 174 -25.98 -11.66 -0.39
C GLU A 174 -27.19 -11.17 -1.19
N THR A 175 -27.77 -10.02 -0.82
CA THR A 175 -28.90 -9.43 -1.56
C THR A 175 -28.49 -8.94 -2.95
N LEU A 176 -27.26 -8.44 -3.10
CA LEU A 176 -26.72 -8.01 -4.39
C LEU A 176 -26.31 -9.18 -5.29
N GLY A 177 -26.15 -10.39 -4.74
CA GLY A 177 -25.55 -11.50 -5.45
C GLY A 177 -24.08 -11.26 -5.81
N LYS A 178 -23.38 -10.39 -5.06
CA LYS A 178 -21.97 -10.03 -5.29
C LYS A 178 -21.08 -10.61 -4.19
N SER A 179 -19.87 -11.01 -4.56
CA SER A 179 -18.82 -11.33 -3.61
C SER A 179 -18.13 -10.06 -3.09
N VAL A 180 -17.40 -10.18 -1.99
CA VAL A 180 -16.55 -9.07 -1.46
C VAL A 180 -15.54 -8.65 -2.51
N ARG A 181 -14.97 -9.62 -3.25
CA ARG A 181 -14.02 -9.37 -4.33
C ARG A 181 -14.63 -8.44 -5.38
N ASP A 182 -15.83 -8.77 -5.86
CA ASP A 182 -16.50 -7.99 -6.92
C ASP A 182 -16.70 -6.54 -6.50
N VAL A 183 -17.14 -6.31 -5.26
CA VAL A 183 -17.38 -4.94 -4.77
C VAL A 183 -16.08 -4.16 -4.57
N VAL A 184 -15.03 -4.81 -4.06
CA VAL A 184 -13.72 -4.15 -3.93
C VAL A 184 -13.13 -3.85 -5.31
N GLU A 185 -13.34 -4.73 -6.29
CA GLU A 185 -12.93 -4.55 -7.68
C GLU A 185 -13.67 -3.38 -8.33
N ASP A 186 -14.99 -3.30 -8.18
CA ASP A 186 -15.79 -2.16 -8.66
C ASP A 186 -15.31 -0.83 -8.04
N TYR A 187 -15.08 -0.82 -6.73
CA TYR A 187 -14.59 0.36 -6.01
C TYR A 187 -13.20 0.80 -6.48
N LEU A 188 -12.22 -0.10 -6.48
CA LEU A 188 -10.84 0.22 -6.84
C LEU A 188 -10.72 0.56 -8.32
N THR A 189 -11.54 -0.03 -9.19
CA THR A 189 -11.63 0.37 -10.60
C THR A 189 -12.11 1.82 -10.73
N ALA A 190 -13.11 2.23 -9.95
CA ALA A 190 -13.58 3.61 -9.96
C ALA A 190 -12.53 4.59 -9.41
N VAL A 191 -11.87 4.23 -8.30
CA VAL A 191 -10.78 5.03 -7.70
C VAL A 191 -9.62 5.21 -8.69
N LEU A 192 -9.15 4.12 -9.30
CA LEU A 192 -8.03 4.16 -10.26
C LEU A 192 -8.40 4.91 -11.53
N ARG A 193 -9.66 4.83 -11.98
CA ARG A 193 -10.15 5.60 -13.12
C ARG A 193 -10.07 7.11 -12.85
N GLU A 194 -10.50 7.55 -11.67
CA GLU A 194 -10.37 8.97 -11.28
C GLU A 194 -8.92 9.40 -11.10
N ALA A 195 -8.07 8.55 -10.53
CA ALA A 195 -6.63 8.85 -10.45
C ALA A 195 -5.99 9.01 -11.83
N LYS A 196 -6.35 8.15 -12.80
CA LYS A 196 -5.92 8.27 -14.19
C LYS A 196 -6.36 9.59 -14.81
N GLU A 197 -7.63 9.96 -14.67
CA GLU A 197 -8.14 11.22 -15.24
C GLU A 197 -7.55 12.45 -14.54
N PHE A 198 -7.26 12.35 -13.23
CA PHE A 198 -6.52 13.38 -12.52
C PHE A 198 -5.12 13.56 -13.11
N LEU A 199 -4.36 12.48 -13.29
CA LEU A 199 -3.02 12.54 -13.86
C LEU A 199 -3.04 13.08 -15.30
N LYS A 200 -4.01 12.70 -16.14
CA LYS A 200 -4.15 13.26 -17.50
C LYS A 200 -4.40 14.77 -17.51
N LYS A 201 -5.04 15.30 -16.47
CA LYS A 201 -5.42 16.70 -16.37
C LYS A 201 -4.34 17.58 -15.75
N HIS A 202 -3.62 17.05 -14.76
CA HIS A 202 -2.69 17.82 -13.93
C HIS A 202 -1.23 17.46 -14.16
N GLU A 203 -0.97 16.35 -14.82
CA GLU A 203 0.37 15.86 -15.18
C GLU A 203 0.41 15.52 -16.67
N GLU A 204 1.60 15.27 -17.21
CA GLU A 204 1.79 14.84 -18.60
C GLU A 204 1.63 13.31 -18.68
N PHE A 205 0.40 12.84 -18.48
CA PHE A 205 0.04 11.43 -18.57
C PHE A 205 -0.85 11.18 -19.79
N GLU A 206 -0.38 10.39 -20.74
CA GLU A 206 -1.07 10.06 -22.00
C GLU A 206 -1.69 8.66 -21.99
N GLY A 207 -1.43 7.86 -20.96
CA GLY A 207 -1.91 6.48 -20.83
C GLY A 207 -1.00 5.42 -21.46
N ARG A 208 0.18 5.81 -21.96
CA ARG A 208 1.18 4.89 -22.55
C ARG A 208 2.41 4.72 -21.67
N GLU A 209 2.45 5.39 -20.53
CA GLU A 209 3.56 5.41 -19.58
C GLU A 209 3.67 4.08 -18.83
N LYS A 210 4.89 3.71 -18.41
CA LYS A 210 5.13 2.61 -17.48
C LYS A 210 4.71 3.03 -16.09
N VAL A 211 3.86 2.24 -15.48
CA VAL A 211 3.27 2.53 -14.18
C VAL A 211 3.57 1.39 -13.22
N GLU A 212 4.29 1.70 -12.15
CA GLU A 212 4.47 0.80 -11.02
C GLU A 212 3.49 1.20 -9.91
N PHE A 213 2.76 0.23 -9.36
CA PHE A 213 1.99 0.44 -8.14
C PHE A 213 2.73 -0.11 -6.93
N SER A 214 2.80 0.70 -5.88
CA SER A 214 3.23 0.33 -4.54
C SER A 214 2.00 0.32 -3.63
N MET A 215 1.63 -0.83 -3.05
CA MET A 215 0.47 -0.91 -2.16
C MET A 215 0.86 -1.32 -0.74
N SER A 216 0.20 -0.67 0.24
CA SER A 216 0.32 -1.03 1.65
C SER A 216 -0.77 -2.01 2.07
N VAL A 217 -0.37 -3.11 2.73
CA VAL A 217 -1.30 -4.12 3.27
C VAL A 217 -1.10 -4.34 4.77
N PRO A 218 -2.13 -4.74 5.54
CA PRO A 218 -1.96 -5.06 6.95
C PRO A 218 -0.94 -6.18 7.17
N ALA A 219 0.01 -6.00 8.09
CA ALA A 219 1.09 -6.98 8.35
C ALA A 219 0.58 -8.38 8.80
N GLY A 220 -0.65 -8.45 9.34
CA GLY A 220 -1.28 -9.69 9.77
C GLY A 220 -2.20 -10.34 8.73
N TRP A 221 -2.25 -9.83 7.50
CA TRP A 221 -3.09 -10.41 6.46
C TRP A 221 -2.61 -11.79 6.04
N PRO A 222 -3.55 -12.75 5.84
CA PRO A 222 -3.21 -13.99 5.16
C PRO A 222 -2.78 -13.69 3.72
N MET A 223 -1.86 -14.50 3.18
CA MET A 223 -1.30 -14.30 1.83
C MET A 223 -2.40 -14.23 0.76
N GLU A 224 -3.47 -15.00 0.95
CA GLU A 224 -4.61 -15.04 0.04
C GLU A 224 -5.30 -13.67 -0.08
N ALA A 225 -5.43 -12.91 1.01
CA ALA A 225 -6.04 -11.58 0.97
C ALA A 225 -5.19 -10.59 0.17
N THR A 226 -3.86 -10.67 0.33
CA THR A 226 -2.89 -9.87 -0.42
C THR A 226 -2.94 -10.20 -1.91
N TRP A 227 -2.98 -11.49 -2.29
CA TRP A 227 -3.11 -11.90 -3.69
C TRP A 227 -4.44 -11.48 -4.32
N ILE A 228 -5.54 -11.54 -3.58
CA ILE A 228 -6.83 -11.04 -4.07
C ILE A 228 -6.74 -9.54 -4.38
N LEU A 229 -6.18 -8.75 -3.45
CA LEU A 229 -6.02 -7.30 -3.66
C LEU A 229 -5.10 -7.01 -4.85
N GLN A 230 -3.97 -7.73 -4.97
CA GLN A 230 -3.07 -7.60 -6.10
C GLN A 230 -3.79 -7.88 -7.43
N ALA A 231 -4.52 -8.99 -7.52
CA ALA A 231 -5.26 -9.36 -8.73
C ALA A 231 -6.35 -8.33 -9.08
N ILE A 232 -7.00 -7.73 -8.09
CA ILE A 232 -7.97 -6.65 -8.29
C ILE A 232 -7.29 -5.42 -8.90
N ILE A 233 -6.17 -4.96 -8.34
CA ILE A 233 -5.45 -3.78 -8.87
C ILE A 233 -4.95 -4.05 -10.29
N GLU A 234 -4.38 -5.22 -10.57
CA GLU A 234 -3.93 -5.62 -11.91
C GLU A 234 -5.10 -5.64 -12.91
N GLY A 235 -6.23 -6.24 -12.52
CA GLY A 235 -7.44 -6.32 -13.33
C GLY A 235 -8.02 -4.95 -13.66
N ALA A 236 -8.22 -4.13 -12.62
CA ALA A 236 -8.74 -2.77 -12.74
C ALA A 236 -7.84 -1.88 -13.61
N THR A 237 -6.52 -1.94 -13.39
CA THR A 237 -5.51 -1.20 -14.17
C THR A 237 -5.61 -1.55 -15.65
N LYS A 238 -5.73 -2.85 -15.96
CA LYS A 238 -5.86 -3.34 -17.34
C LYS A 238 -7.19 -2.91 -17.96
N GLU A 239 -8.29 -3.03 -17.23
CA GLU A 239 -9.64 -2.66 -17.71
C GLU A 239 -9.69 -1.19 -18.16
N ILE A 240 -9.15 -0.29 -17.34
CA ILE A 240 -9.21 1.15 -17.62
C ILE A 240 -8.04 1.64 -18.49
N GLY A 241 -7.09 0.75 -18.84
CA GLY A 241 -5.88 1.08 -19.59
C GLY A 241 -5.02 2.12 -18.87
N PHE A 242 -4.71 1.90 -17.59
CA PHE A 242 -3.88 2.81 -16.78
C PHE A 242 -2.38 2.55 -17.05
N GLY A 243 -1.91 3.00 -18.22
CA GLY A 243 -0.51 2.83 -18.60
C GLY A 243 -0.14 1.38 -18.93
N ARG A 244 1.16 1.14 -19.06
CA ARG A 244 1.76 -0.19 -19.09
C ARG A 244 2.14 -0.56 -17.66
N LEU A 245 1.43 -1.54 -17.11
CA LEU A 245 1.65 -2.00 -15.74
C LEU A 245 3.00 -2.70 -15.60
N GLU A 246 3.84 -2.16 -14.73
CA GLU A 246 5.03 -2.81 -14.20
C GLU A 246 4.67 -3.67 -12.97
N PRO A 247 5.54 -4.60 -12.53
CA PRO A 247 5.27 -5.44 -11.37
C PRO A 247 4.93 -4.63 -10.11
N LEU A 248 3.88 -5.03 -9.40
CA LEU A 248 3.44 -4.33 -8.20
C LEU A 248 4.43 -4.56 -7.05
N PHE A 249 4.72 -3.50 -6.30
CA PHE A 249 5.45 -3.56 -5.05
C PHE A 249 4.45 -3.63 -3.88
N ILE A 250 4.65 -4.59 -2.97
CA ILE A 250 3.79 -4.77 -1.80
C ILE A 250 4.64 -4.54 -0.56
N ILE A 251 4.15 -3.69 0.33
CA ILE A 251 4.75 -3.39 1.61
C ILE A 251 3.69 -3.49 2.70
N ASN A 252 4.10 -3.84 3.90
CA ASN A 252 3.20 -3.80 5.04
C ASN A 252 2.94 -2.35 5.48
N GLU A 253 1.72 -2.04 5.92
CA GLU A 253 1.33 -0.71 6.40
C GLU A 253 2.27 -0.11 7.48
N PRO A 254 2.64 -0.82 8.58
CA PRO A 254 3.55 -0.25 9.58
C PRO A 254 4.96 0.01 9.02
N GLU A 255 5.44 -0.83 8.11
CA GLU A 255 6.72 -0.69 7.43
C GLU A 255 6.71 0.51 6.48
N ALA A 256 5.62 0.70 5.71
CA ALA A 256 5.44 1.87 4.85
C ALA A 256 5.42 3.17 5.66
N ALA A 257 4.70 3.19 6.79
CA ALA A 257 4.67 4.34 7.68
C ALA A 257 6.05 4.66 8.28
N SER A 258 6.81 3.61 8.64
CA SER A 258 8.17 3.75 9.17
C SER A 258 9.13 4.29 8.11
N ALA A 259 9.07 3.77 6.88
CA ALA A 259 9.89 4.23 5.76
C ALA A 259 9.65 5.71 5.46
N PHE A 260 8.39 6.12 5.37
CA PHE A 260 8.04 7.53 5.15
C PHE A 260 8.57 8.45 6.25
N THR A 261 8.46 8.03 7.51
CA THR A 261 8.97 8.82 8.66
C THR A 261 10.49 8.96 8.59
N LEU A 262 11.22 7.88 8.30
CA LEU A 262 12.68 7.91 8.18
C LEU A 262 13.15 8.79 7.03
N ASP A 263 12.49 8.73 5.87
CA ASP A 263 12.82 9.57 4.73
C ASP A 263 12.56 11.06 5.01
N ALA A 264 11.48 11.37 5.74
CA ALA A 264 11.18 12.72 6.19
C ALA A 264 12.25 13.25 7.17
N GLU A 265 12.69 12.44 8.14
CA GLU A 265 13.76 12.82 9.08
C GLU A 265 15.10 13.04 8.38
N VAL A 266 15.47 12.16 7.45
CA VAL A 266 16.70 12.31 6.66
C VAL A 266 16.65 13.57 5.78
N ALA A 267 15.51 13.86 5.16
CA ALA A 267 15.32 15.08 4.36
C ALA A 267 15.41 16.35 5.22
N ALA A 268 14.79 16.36 6.40
CA ALA A 268 14.89 17.47 7.35
C ALA A 268 16.35 17.69 7.80
N SER A 269 17.05 16.61 8.15
CA SER A 269 18.45 16.66 8.59
C SER A 269 19.40 17.20 7.51
N LYS A 270 19.21 16.80 6.24
CA LYS A 270 20.00 17.32 5.10
C LYS A 270 19.76 18.83 4.89
N THR A 271 18.54 19.30 5.10
CA THR A 271 18.17 20.71 4.99
C THR A 271 18.82 21.54 6.10
N GLU A 272 18.87 21.04 7.34
CA GLU A 272 19.56 21.70 8.45
C GLU A 272 21.07 21.79 8.27
N VAL A 273 21.71 20.72 7.75
CA VAL A 273 23.15 20.73 7.44
C VAL A 273 23.47 21.75 6.35
N SER A 274 22.67 21.80 5.29
CA SER A 274 22.81 22.80 4.21
C SER A 274 22.64 24.25 4.72
N HIS A 275 21.67 24.50 5.61
CA HIS A 275 21.51 25.81 6.26
C HIS A 275 22.69 26.17 7.16
N ARG A 276 23.26 25.21 7.90
CA ARG A 276 24.44 25.45 8.73
C ARG A 276 25.67 25.76 7.89
N GLU A 277 25.91 25.04 6.80
CA GLU A 277 27.03 25.32 5.89
C GLU A 277 26.89 26.67 5.19
N SER A 278 25.67 27.08 4.82
CA SER A 278 25.39 28.39 4.24
C SER A 278 25.62 29.53 5.25
N SER A 279 25.23 29.35 6.51
CA SER A 279 25.53 30.29 7.60
C SER A 279 27.03 30.35 7.94
N PHE A 280 27.77 29.23 7.84
CA PHE A 280 29.22 29.21 8.02
C PHE A 280 29.97 29.92 6.87
N ARG A 281 29.43 29.93 5.65
CA ARG A 281 29.99 30.71 4.52
C ARG A 281 29.73 32.22 4.65
N LEU A 282 28.67 32.64 5.35
CA LEU A 282 28.36 34.05 5.60
C LEU A 282 29.17 34.69 6.74
N ILE A 283 29.95 33.92 7.50
CA ILE A 283 30.78 34.41 8.63
C ILE A 283 32.27 34.55 8.23
N ARG A 284 32.62 34.42 6.95
CA ARG A 284 33.93 34.81 6.43
C ARG A 284 33.83 36.00 5.47
N CYS A 285 33.75 37.19 6.04
CA CYS A 285 34.18 38.47 5.46
C CYS A 285 34.94 39.23 6.54
#